data_AF-C6C052-F1
#
_entry.id   AF-C6C052-F1
#
_cell.length_a   1.000
_cell.length_b   1.000
_cell.length_c   1.000
_cell.angle_alpha   90.00
_cell.angle_beta   90.00
_cell.angle_gamma   90.00
#
_symmetry.space_group_name_H-M   'P 1'
#
loop_
_entity.id
_entity.type
_entity.pdbx_description
1 polymer ?
#
loop_
_entity_poly.entity_id
_entity_poly.type
_entity_poly.pdbx_seq_one_letter_code
_entity_poly.pdbx_strand_id
1 'polypeptide(L)'
;MALMFGSPNRKTNRTIEDAKKDQRLDMARTLYLGGKVKIVTTEEVPNREVLGTFGLIVCRSYNFDNAFYGLIAQAIDANADAIVGYRESVSFHPEGDKFYSCYGTAVRLKKVK
;
A
#
# COMPACT_ATOMS: atom_id res chain seq x y z
N MET A 1 26.94 40.88 -6.01
CA MET A 1 26.89 39.73 -5.08
C MET A 1 25.66 38.91 -5.42
N ALA A 2 25.84 37.74 -6.04
CA ALA A 2 24.76 36.81 -6.33
C ALA A 2 24.74 35.73 -5.25
N LEU A 3 23.60 35.56 -4.58
CA LEU A 3 23.38 34.50 -3.60
C LEU A 3 23.24 33.16 -4.35
N MET A 4 24.31 32.38 -4.36
CA MET A 4 24.34 31.01 -4.87
C MET A 4 23.64 30.07 -3.87
N PHE A 5 22.30 30.04 -3.88
CA PHE A 5 21.53 28.96 -3.26
C PHE A 5 21.45 27.77 -4.24
N GLY A 6 22.58 27.09 -4.44
CA GLY A 6 22.59 25.80 -5.11
C GLY A 6 22.05 24.74 -4.15
N SER A 7 20.79 24.34 -4.32
CA SER A 7 20.26 23.14 -3.68
C SER A 7 21.14 21.95 -4.05
N PRO A 8 21.72 21.21 -3.08
CA PRO A 8 22.48 20.02 -3.41
C PRO A 8 21.52 19.02 -4.03
N ASN A 9 21.74 18.72 -5.31
CA ASN A 9 21.05 17.66 -6.02
C ASN A 9 21.36 16.35 -5.30
N ARG A 10 20.48 15.91 -4.39
CA ARG A 10 20.50 14.58 -3.77
C ARG A 10 20.23 13.57 -4.87
N LYS A 11 21.25 13.28 -5.69
CA LYS A 11 21.33 12.01 -6.41
C LYS A 11 21.48 10.94 -5.34
N THR A 12 20.34 10.41 -4.94
CA THR A 12 20.20 9.34 -3.96
C THR A 12 20.96 8.12 -4.48
N ASN A 13 22.02 7.74 -3.77
CA ASN A 13 22.56 6.39 -3.88
C ASN A 13 21.43 5.44 -3.48
N ARG A 14 20.75 4.82 -4.47
CA ARG A 14 19.76 3.78 -4.21
C ARG A 14 20.45 2.68 -3.43
N THR A 15 20.01 2.49 -2.20
CA THR A 15 20.55 1.43 -1.35
C THR A 15 19.98 0.09 -1.80
N ILE A 16 20.61 -1.02 -1.41
CA ILE A 16 20.09 -2.37 -1.65
C ILE A 16 18.68 -2.52 -1.05
N GLU A 17 18.39 -1.80 0.03
CA GLU A 17 17.06 -1.80 0.67
C GLU A 17 15.99 -1.12 -0.20
N ASP A 18 16.33 -0.01 -0.87
CA ASP A 18 15.43 0.66 -1.81
C ASP A 18 15.07 -0.27 -2.98
N ALA A 19 16.06 -0.99 -3.53
CA ALA A 19 15.84 -1.93 -4.62
C ALA A 19 14.93 -3.11 -4.21
N LYS A 20 15.10 -3.64 -2.99
CA LYS A 20 14.22 -4.69 -2.44
C LYS A 20 12.80 -4.20 -2.24
N LYS A 21 12.65 -2.95 -1.78
CA LYS A 21 11.33 -2.32 -1.58
C LYS A 21 10.61 -2.15 -2.92
N ASP A 22 11.31 -1.67 -3.95
CA ASP A 22 10.73 -1.53 -5.30
C ASP A 22 10.29 -2.89 -5.85
N GLN A 23 11.12 -3.94 -5.73
CA GLN A 23 10.76 -5.29 -6.16
C GLN A 23 9.50 -5.81 -5.44
N ARG A 24 9.36 -5.55 -4.14
CA ARG A 24 8.19 -5.95 -3.36
C ARG A 24 6.91 -5.23 -3.83
N LEU A 25 7.02 -3.93 -4.15
CA LEU A 25 5.90 -3.16 -4.67
C LEU A 25 5.47 -3.63 -6.06
N ASP A 26 6.43 -3.98 -6.93
CA ASP A 26 6.15 -4.52 -8.26
C ASP A 26 5.42 -5.86 -8.16
N MET A 27 5.86 -6.76 -7.27
CA MET A 27 5.17 -8.02 -7.02
C MET A 27 3.73 -7.80 -6.52
N ALA A 28 3.54 -6.87 -5.57
CA ALA A 28 2.21 -6.53 -5.06
C ALA A 28 1.30 -5.99 -6.16
N ARG A 29 1.83 -5.12 -7.04
CA ARG A 29 1.14 -4.62 -8.23
C ARG A 29 0.72 -5.76 -9.16
N THR A 30 1.63 -6.67 -9.49
CA THR A 30 1.33 -7.81 -10.38
C THR A 30 0.23 -8.71 -9.79
N LEU A 31 0.29 -9.01 -8.49
CA LEU A 31 -0.70 -9.86 -7.83
C LEU A 31 -2.08 -9.19 -7.74
N TYR A 32 -2.12 -7.88 -7.48
CA TYR A 32 -3.36 -7.10 -7.49
C TYR A 32 -3.99 -7.07 -8.88
N LEU A 33 -3.23 -6.69 -9.91
CA LEU A 33 -3.73 -6.63 -11.29
C LEU A 33 -4.10 -8.03 -11.83
N GLY A 34 -3.42 -9.08 -11.36
CA GLY A 34 -3.76 -10.47 -11.64
C GLY A 34 -4.98 -10.99 -10.87
N GLY A 35 -5.63 -10.18 -10.04
CA GLY A 35 -6.82 -10.53 -9.27
C GLY A 35 -6.58 -11.55 -8.16
N LYS A 36 -5.32 -11.74 -7.74
CA LYS A 36 -4.94 -12.68 -6.67
C LYS A 36 -5.24 -12.14 -5.28
N VAL A 37 -5.11 -10.83 -5.09
CA VAL A 37 -5.50 -10.12 -3.87
C VAL A 37 -6.69 -9.23 -4.20
N LYS A 38 -7.82 -9.44 -3.53
CA LYS A 38 -9.02 -8.60 -3.71
C LYS A 38 -8.99 -7.43 -2.76
N ILE A 39 -9.36 -6.25 -3.23
CA ILE A 39 -9.50 -5.06 -2.38
C ILE A 39 -10.90 -4.52 -2.60
N VAL A 40 -11.63 -4.34 -1.51
CA VAL A 40 -12.99 -3.83 -1.55
C VAL A 40 -13.19 -2.79 -0.46
N THR A 41 -13.98 -1.77 -0.76
CA THR A 41 -14.40 -0.74 0.20
C THR A 41 -15.54 -1.22 1.11
N THR A 42 -16.22 -2.30 0.72
CA THR A 42 -17.25 -2.98 1.52
C THR A 42 -16.65 -3.82 2.62
N GLU A 43 -17.44 -4.12 3.65
CA GLU A 43 -17.01 -4.98 4.78
C GLU A 43 -16.85 -6.46 4.37
N GLU A 44 -17.54 -6.86 3.29
CA GLU A 44 -17.55 -8.23 2.79
C GLU A 44 -17.17 -8.29 1.31
N VAL A 45 -16.71 -9.46 0.87
CA VAL A 45 -16.45 -9.76 -0.54
C VAL A 45 -17.61 -10.60 -1.08
N PRO A 46 -18.28 -10.18 -2.17
CA PRO A 46 -19.42 -10.94 -2.71
C PRO A 46 -19.09 -12.41 -3.00
N ASN A 47 -20.01 -13.30 -2.62
CA ASN A 47 -19.91 -14.76 -2.78
C ASN A 47 -18.68 -15.39 -2.08
N ARG A 48 -18.16 -14.75 -1.04
CA ARG A 48 -17.05 -15.26 -0.22
C ARG A 48 -17.35 -15.00 1.25
N GLU A 49 -17.01 -15.97 2.10
CA GLU A 49 -17.07 -15.81 3.55
C GLU A 49 -15.68 -15.51 4.10
N VAL A 50 -15.59 -14.63 5.09
CA VAL A 50 -14.36 -14.39 5.84
C VAL A 50 -14.12 -15.60 6.75
N LEU A 51 -13.02 -16.31 6.53
CA LEU A 51 -12.57 -17.44 7.35
C LEU A 51 -11.84 -16.95 8.61
N GLY A 52 -11.08 -15.87 8.48
CA GLY A 52 -10.30 -15.30 9.57
C GLY A 52 -9.76 -13.92 9.22
N THR A 53 -9.48 -13.15 10.26
CA THR A 53 -9.03 -11.76 10.16
C THR A 53 -7.62 -11.65 10.71
N PHE A 54 -6.70 -11.08 9.93
CA PHE A 54 -5.33 -10.80 10.37
C PHE A 54 -5.23 -9.47 11.11
N GLY A 55 -6.15 -8.55 10.84
CA GLY A 55 -6.26 -7.27 11.52
C GLY A 55 -6.16 -6.08 10.56
N LEU A 56 -6.11 -4.89 11.14
CA LEU A 56 -5.93 -3.65 10.40
C LEU A 56 -4.51 -3.58 9.85
N ILE A 57 -4.40 -3.30 8.55
CA ILE A 57 -3.14 -3.00 7.87
C ILE A 57 -3.17 -1.57 7.36
N VAL A 58 -2.00 -0.92 7.33
CA VAL A 58 -1.86 0.47 6.93
C VAL A 58 -0.53 0.72 6.24
N CYS A 59 -0.55 1.49 5.16
CA CYS A 59 0.66 1.98 4.52
C CYS A 59 0.50 3.46 4.18
N ARG A 60 1.57 4.23 4.41
CA ARG A 60 1.61 5.67 4.19
C ARG A 60 2.81 6.04 3.35
N SER A 61 2.63 6.98 2.43
CA SER A 61 3.70 7.44 1.54
C SER A 61 3.35 8.79 0.90
N TYR A 62 4.38 9.56 0.52
CA TYR A 62 4.22 10.78 -0.29
C TYR A 62 3.78 10.49 -1.74
N ASN A 63 4.01 9.26 -2.20
CA ASN A 63 3.53 8.74 -3.48
C ASN A 63 2.38 7.74 -3.22
N PHE A 64 1.25 7.96 -3.90
CA PHE A 64 0.06 7.10 -3.82
C PHE A 64 0.35 5.64 -4.15
N ASP A 65 1.07 5.36 -5.25
CA ASP A 65 1.38 3.99 -5.68
C ASP A 65 2.12 3.23 -4.57
N ASN A 66 3.07 3.89 -3.92
CA ASN A 66 3.83 3.30 -2.82
C ASN A 66 2.96 3.04 -1.58
N ALA A 67 1.98 3.92 -1.29
CA ALA A 67 1.03 3.68 -0.20
C ALA A 67 0.08 2.52 -0.54
N PHE A 68 -0.48 2.51 -1.74
CA PHE A 68 -1.44 1.50 -2.16
C PHE A 68 -0.80 0.11 -2.33
N TYR A 69 0.27 -0.01 -3.12
CA TYR A 69 0.96 -1.28 -3.30
C TYR A 69 1.71 -1.71 -2.05
N GLY A 70 2.13 -0.76 -1.20
CA GLY A 70 2.70 -1.08 0.11
C GLY A 70 1.68 -1.70 1.06
N LEU A 71 0.42 -1.27 1.03
CA LEU A 71 -0.68 -1.90 1.76
C LEU A 71 -0.91 -3.34 1.27
N ILE A 72 -0.97 -3.54 -0.05
CA ILE A 72 -1.15 -4.86 -0.67
C ILE A 72 0.01 -5.79 -0.29
N ALA A 73 1.24 -5.27 -0.32
CA ALA A 73 2.41 -6.03 0.07
C ALA A 73 2.36 -6.49 1.53
N GLN A 74 1.77 -5.71 2.45
CA GLN A 74 1.55 -6.15 3.84
C GLN A 74 0.48 -7.25 3.93
N ALA A 75 -0.60 -7.14 3.15
CA ALA A 75 -1.63 -8.18 3.08
C ALA A 75 -1.05 -9.52 2.57
N ILE A 76 -0.17 -9.46 1.57
CA ILE A 76 0.53 -10.62 1.02
C ILE A 76 1.43 -11.27 2.07
N ASP A 77 2.24 -10.49 2.79
CA ASP A 77 3.11 -11.01 3.85
C ASP A 77 2.28 -11.72 4.95
N ALA A 78 1.09 -11.22 5.24
CA ALA A 78 0.14 -11.84 6.17
C ALA A 78 -0.59 -13.08 5.60
N ASN A 79 -0.36 -13.45 4.33
CA ASN A 79 -1.10 -14.48 3.60
C ASN A 79 -2.62 -14.24 3.61
N ALA A 80 -3.02 -12.99 3.43
CA ALA A 80 -4.40 -12.58 3.25
C ALA A 80 -4.84 -12.72 1.80
N ASP A 81 -6.10 -13.12 1.60
CA ASP A 81 -6.71 -13.25 0.27
C ASP A 81 -7.36 -11.94 -0.18
N ALA A 82 -7.77 -11.11 0.80
CA ALA A 82 -8.43 -9.85 0.53
C ALA A 82 -8.16 -8.79 1.60
N ILE A 83 -8.39 -7.54 1.19
CA ILE A 83 -8.47 -6.37 2.05
C ILE A 83 -9.91 -5.86 1.96
N VAL A 84 -10.63 -5.88 3.07
CA VAL A 84 -12.00 -5.37 3.19
C VAL A 84 -12.02 -4.03 3.93
N GLY A 85 -13.08 -3.27 3.76
CA GLY A 85 -13.21 -1.94 4.37
C GLY A 85 -12.09 -0.99 3.95
N TYR A 86 -11.58 -1.14 2.71
CA TYR A 86 -10.51 -0.29 2.20
C TYR A 86 -10.93 1.18 2.22
N ARG A 87 -10.04 2.02 2.74
CA ARG A 87 -10.17 3.47 2.78
C ARG A 87 -8.83 4.10 2.46
N GLU A 88 -8.92 5.30 1.89
CA GLU A 88 -7.77 6.14 1.63
C GLU A 88 -8.04 7.55 2.10
N SER A 89 -7.00 8.20 2.61
CA SER A 89 -7.03 9.61 2.97
C SER A 89 -5.77 10.31 2.47
N VAL A 90 -5.94 11.60 2.17
CA VAL A 90 -4.83 12.49 1.83
C VAL A 90 -4.74 13.54 2.92
N SER A 91 -3.56 13.69 3.50
CA SER A 91 -3.29 14.71 4.51
C SER A 91 -2.27 15.70 3.97
N PHE A 92 -2.52 16.99 4.18
CA PHE A 92 -1.63 18.07 3.76
C PHE A 92 -0.91 18.60 4.99
N HIS A 93 0.42 18.61 4.94
CA HIS A 93 1.26 19.25 5.94
C HIS A 93 1.24 20.77 5.70
N PRO A 94 1.24 21.61 6.76
CA PRO A 94 1.25 23.07 6.60
C PRO A 94 2.43 23.61 5.76
N GLU A 95 3.52 22.86 5.67
CA GLU A 95 4.70 23.20 4.87
C GLU A 95 4.57 22.85 3.37
N GLY A 96 3.41 22.33 2.94
CA GLY A 96 3.09 22.05 1.54
C GLY A 96 3.25 20.59 1.13
N ASP A 97 3.77 19.73 2.01
CA ASP A 97 3.86 18.29 1.75
C ASP A 97 2.49 17.62 1.78
N LYS A 98 2.31 16.53 1.04
CA LYS A 98 1.11 15.70 1.07
C LYS A 98 1.45 14.24 1.32
N PHE A 99 0.60 13.58 2.09
CA PHE A 99 0.75 12.17 2.43
C PHE A 99 -0.51 11.41 2.06
N TYR A 100 -0.33 10.26 1.42
CA TYR A 100 -1.38 9.29 1.16
C TYR A 100 -1.34 8.25 2.28
N SER A 101 -2.49 7.96 2.86
CA SER A 101 -2.68 6.86 3.80
C SER A 101 -3.70 5.89 3.23
N CYS A 102 -3.29 4.65 3.01
CA CYS A 102 -4.15 3.56 2.57
C CYS A 102 -4.29 2.58 3.74
N TYR A 103 -5.51 2.19 4.09
CA TYR A 103 -5.77 1.28 5.21
C TYR A 103 -6.99 0.41 4.95
N GLY A 104 -7.04 -0.72 5.63
CA GLY A 104 -8.13 -1.69 5.54
C GLY A 104 -7.85 -2.93 6.38
N THR A 105 -8.76 -3.88 6.38
CA THR A 105 -8.65 -5.09 7.18
C THR A 105 -8.21 -6.25 6.30
N ALA A 106 -7.06 -6.86 6.60
CA ALA A 106 -6.57 -8.04 5.92
C ALA A 106 -7.33 -9.29 6.39
N VAL A 107 -7.91 -10.04 5.46
CA VAL A 107 -8.74 -11.21 5.75
C VAL A 107 -8.38 -12.40 4.86
N ARG A 108 -8.62 -13.60 5.40
CA ARG A 108 -8.62 -14.86 4.65
C ARG A 108 -10.05 -15.19 4.23
N LEU A 109 -10.23 -15.62 2.99
CA LEU A 109 -11.54 -15.93 2.43
C LEU A 109 -11.69 -17.43 2.18
N LYS A 110 -12.91 -17.94 2.38
CA LYS A 110 -13.33 -19.26 1.90
C LYS A 110 -14.45 -19.08 0.88
N LYS A 111 -14.59 -20.07 -0.02
CA LYS A 111 -15.76 -20.13 -0.91
C LYS A 111 -16.99 -20.45 -0.09
N VAL A 112 -18.09 -19.74 -0.34
CA VAL A 112 -19.42 -20.14 0.15
C VAL A 112 -19.77 -21.47 -0.53
N LYS A 113 -20.34 -22.42 0.22
CA LYS A 113 -20.77 -23.72 -0.31
C LYS A 113 -22.00 -23.57 -1.20
#